data_AF-A0A7Y3FXF4-F1
#
_entry.id   AF-A0A7Y3FXF4-F1
#
_cell.length_a   1.000
_cell.length_b   1.000
_cell.length_c   1.000
_cell.angle_alpha   90.00
_cell.angle_beta   90.00
_cell.angle_gamma   90.00
#
_symmetry.space_group_name_H-M   'P 1'
#
loop_
_entity.id
_entity.type
_entity.pdbx_description
1 polymer ?
#
loop_
_entity_poly.entity_id
_entity_poly.type
_entity_poly.pdbx_seq_one_letter_code
_entity_poly.pdbx_strand_id
1 'polypeptide(L)'
;MKKTLLFFTIGLLSVGLVANAAMAQQPNFAKVKEYRIERSVPPKAQACIECHRTTTPGIFADWAKSRHANANITCLDCHLVQPGDQDIAQDHEKYYGRSDMPWGEAKYKMPIAAIVTPKD
;
A
#
# COMPACT_ATOMS: atom_id res chain seq x y z
N MET A 1 28.84 61.37 11.10
CA MET A 1 27.93 60.37 10.47
C MET A 1 28.58 59.00 10.27
N LYS A 2 29.74 58.89 9.59
CA LYS A 2 30.42 57.59 9.36
C LYS A 2 30.93 56.89 10.65
N LYS A 3 31.40 57.64 11.65
CA LYS A 3 31.86 57.08 12.93
C LYS A 3 30.70 56.60 13.83
N THR A 4 29.58 57.31 13.83
CA THR A 4 28.37 56.94 14.58
C THR A 4 27.70 55.67 14.04
N LEU A 5 27.80 55.46 12.71
CA LEU A 5 27.33 54.24 12.04
C LEU A 5 28.19 53.01 12.38
N LEU A 6 29.50 53.20 12.57
CA LEU A 6 30.45 52.15 12.98
C LEU A 6 30.22 51.65 14.42
N PHE A 7 29.82 52.52 15.35
CA PHE A 7 29.50 52.09 16.71
C PHE A 7 28.17 51.33 16.79
N PHE A 8 27.20 51.67 15.94
CA PHE A 8 25.93 50.95 15.84
C PHE A 8 26.09 49.54 15.25
N THR A 9 26.98 49.36 14.26
CA THR A 9 27.24 48.04 13.68
C THR A 9 28.04 47.12 14.62
N ILE A 10 28.94 47.65 15.43
CA ILE A 10 29.69 46.87 16.44
C ILE A 10 28.81 46.49 17.64
N GLY A 11 27.88 47.36 18.03
CA GLY A 11 26.88 47.06 19.07
C GLY A 11 25.88 45.98 18.64
N LEU A 12 25.46 45.97 17.36
CA LEU A 12 24.58 44.93 16.83
C LEU A 12 25.29 43.56 16.67
N LEU A 13 26.59 43.56 16.37
CA LEU A 13 27.38 42.33 16.23
C LEU A 13 27.66 41.62 17.57
N SER A 14 27.78 42.37 18.66
CA SER A 14 28.09 41.83 19.99
C SER A 14 26.87 41.21 20.69
N VAL A 15 25.65 41.66 20.40
CA VAL A 15 24.41 41.05 20.93
C VAL A 15 24.08 39.71 20.23
N GLY A 16 24.48 39.53 18.97
CA GLY A 16 24.25 38.28 18.23
C GLY A 16 25.10 37.09 18.69
N LEU A 17 26.18 37.32 19.45
CA LEU A 17 27.14 36.27 19.81
C LEU A 17 26.74 35.45 21.06
N VAL A 18 25.83 35.93 21.89
CA VAL A 18 25.46 35.31 23.18
C VAL A 18 24.18 34.46 23.16
N ALA A 19 23.45 34.41 22.05
CA ALA A 19 22.15 33.71 21.98
C ALA A 19 22.22 32.21 21.56
N ASN A 20 23.40 31.66 21.28
CA ASN A 20 23.50 30.32 20.66
C ASN A 20 23.69 29.14 21.63
N ALA A 21 23.77 29.35 22.95
CA ALA A 21 24.12 28.28 23.88
C ALA A 21 22.94 27.43 24.40
N ALA A 22 21.68 27.79 24.11
CA ALA A 22 20.51 27.15 24.71
C ALA A 22 19.69 26.24 23.76
N MET A 23 20.12 26.05 22.50
CA MET A 23 19.28 25.43 21.46
C MET A 23 19.96 24.25 20.76
N ALA A 24 20.48 23.25 21.48
CA ALA A 24 20.81 21.96 20.84
C ALA A 24 21.01 20.84 21.86
N GLN A 25 19.93 20.40 22.53
CA GLN A 25 19.86 19.00 22.93
C GLN A 25 18.52 18.45 22.45
N GLN A 26 18.50 18.08 21.17
CA GLN A 26 17.40 17.30 20.62
C GLN A 26 17.42 15.94 21.34
N PRO A 27 16.33 15.52 21.98
CA PRO A 27 16.26 14.20 22.60
C PRO A 27 16.57 13.12 21.54
N ASN A 28 17.58 12.29 21.84
CA ASN A 28 18.01 11.18 20.99
C ASN A 28 17.00 10.03 21.09
N PHE A 29 15.81 10.22 20.52
CA PHE A 29 14.83 9.15 20.39
C PHE A 29 15.35 8.11 19.40
N ALA A 30 15.25 6.83 19.78
CA ALA A 30 15.50 5.74 18.86
C ALA A 30 14.57 5.90 17.64
N LYS A 31 15.13 6.01 16.44
CA LYS A 31 14.33 6.02 15.21
C LYS A 31 13.54 4.73 15.15
N VAL A 32 12.21 4.85 15.04
CA VAL A 32 11.33 3.70 14.80
C VAL A 32 11.84 3.00 13.53
N LYS A 33 12.26 1.75 13.65
CA LYS A 33 12.61 0.93 12.49
C LYS A 33 11.30 0.54 11.81
N GLU A 34 10.88 1.33 10.82
CA GLU A 34 9.74 0.98 9.98
C GLU A 34 10.16 -0.12 9.02
N TYR A 35 9.62 -1.33 9.20
CA TYR A 35 9.74 -2.41 8.21
C TYR A 35 8.56 -2.30 7.24
N ARG A 36 8.76 -1.63 6.11
CA ARG A 36 7.76 -1.57 5.04
C ARG A 36 7.95 -2.79 4.14
N ILE A 37 7.05 -3.76 4.25
CA ILE A 37 6.99 -4.86 3.29
C ILE A 37 6.34 -4.33 2.01
N GLU A 38 7.16 -4.06 1.00
CA GLU A 38 6.63 -3.83 -0.34
C GLU A 38 6.21 -5.16 -0.95
N ARG A 39 4.90 -5.37 -1.08
CA ARG A 39 4.33 -6.49 -1.82
C ARG A 39 3.89 -6.01 -3.19
N SER A 40 4.34 -6.68 -4.24
CA SER A 40 3.82 -6.48 -5.59
C SER A 40 2.51 -7.24 -5.78
N VAL A 41 1.66 -6.76 -6.69
CA VAL A 41 0.45 -7.49 -7.11
C VAL A 41 0.85 -8.50 -8.20
N PRO A 42 0.70 -9.82 -7.97
CA PRO A 42 1.04 -10.81 -9.00
C PRO A 42 0.14 -10.68 -10.24
N PRO A 43 0.61 -11.05 -11.45
CA PRO A 43 -0.18 -10.93 -12.68
C PRO A 43 -1.55 -11.63 -12.63
N LYS A 44 -1.65 -12.77 -11.93
CA LYS A 44 -2.90 -13.49 -11.73
C LYS A 44 -3.88 -12.74 -10.83
N ALA A 45 -3.38 -12.11 -9.77
CA ALA A 45 -4.20 -11.24 -8.92
C ALA A 45 -4.67 -9.98 -9.66
N GLN A 46 -3.80 -9.40 -10.51
CA GLN A 46 -4.19 -8.29 -11.37
C GLN A 46 -5.35 -8.69 -12.30
N ALA A 47 -5.32 -9.91 -12.86
CA ALA A 47 -6.42 -10.40 -13.68
C ALA A 47 -7.75 -10.50 -12.91
N CYS A 48 -7.72 -10.94 -11.64
CA CYS A 48 -8.90 -10.88 -10.78
C CYS A 48 -9.41 -9.45 -10.63
N ILE A 49 -8.54 -8.51 -10.29
CA ILE A 49 -8.90 -7.09 -10.06
C ILE A 49 -9.55 -6.48 -11.30
N GLU A 50 -8.98 -6.71 -12.48
CA GLU A 50 -9.44 -6.12 -13.74
C GLU A 50 -10.72 -6.77 -14.27
N CYS A 51 -10.84 -8.10 -14.14
CA CYS A 51 -12.07 -8.81 -14.45
C CYS A 51 -13.21 -8.31 -13.54
N HIS A 52 -13.00 -8.30 -12.22
CA HIS A 52 -14.03 -7.90 -11.26
C HIS A 52 -14.36 -6.41 -11.31
N ARG A 53 -13.42 -5.54 -11.71
CA ARG A 53 -13.72 -4.13 -12.01
C ARG A 53 -14.83 -3.99 -13.05
N THR A 54 -14.85 -4.89 -14.04
CA THR A 54 -15.79 -4.85 -15.16
C THR A 54 -17.06 -5.65 -14.86
N THR A 55 -16.92 -6.86 -14.34
CA THR A 55 -18.03 -7.82 -14.19
C THR A 55 -18.82 -7.64 -12.90
N THR A 56 -18.17 -7.17 -11.83
CA THR A 56 -18.76 -7.01 -10.49
C THR A 56 -18.26 -5.72 -9.83
N PRO A 57 -18.58 -4.54 -10.40
CA PRO A 57 -17.99 -3.26 -10.00
C PRO A 57 -18.22 -2.92 -8.52
N GLY A 58 -19.30 -3.42 -7.90
CA GLY A 58 -19.53 -3.30 -6.46
C GLY A 58 -18.45 -3.99 -5.62
N ILE A 59 -18.14 -5.25 -5.91
CA ILE A 59 -17.10 -6.02 -5.21
C ILE A 59 -15.73 -5.36 -5.40
N PHE A 60 -15.42 -4.95 -6.63
CA PHE A 60 -14.19 -4.21 -6.90
C PHE A 60 -14.13 -2.91 -6.09
N ALA A 61 -15.20 -2.13 -6.04
CA ALA A 61 -15.24 -0.86 -5.34
C ALA A 61 -15.06 -1.03 -3.82
N ASP A 62 -15.66 -2.07 -3.24
CA ASP A 62 -15.50 -2.39 -1.82
C ASP A 62 -14.07 -2.79 -1.48
N TRP A 63 -13.46 -3.66 -2.30
CA TRP A 63 -12.04 -4.02 -2.16
C TRP A 63 -11.15 -2.78 -2.33
N ALA A 64 -11.34 -1.99 -3.38
CA ALA A 64 -10.51 -0.83 -3.71
C ALA A 64 -10.51 0.24 -2.61
N LYS A 65 -11.60 0.39 -1.86
CA LYS A 65 -11.72 1.31 -0.71
C LYS A 65 -11.19 0.73 0.60
N SER A 66 -10.89 -0.57 0.65
CA SER A 66 -10.51 -1.25 1.88
C SER A 66 -9.03 -1.03 2.26
N ARG A 67 -8.71 -1.32 3.52
CA ARG A 67 -7.31 -1.41 3.97
C ARG A 67 -6.54 -2.56 3.28
N HIS A 68 -7.25 -3.58 2.78
CA HIS A 68 -6.64 -4.68 2.03
C HIS A 68 -5.98 -4.16 0.75
N ALA A 69 -6.71 -3.39 -0.07
CA ALA A 69 -6.15 -2.79 -1.28
C ALA A 69 -4.97 -1.85 -0.97
N ASN A 70 -5.09 -1.01 0.05
CA ASN A 70 -4.00 -0.11 0.49
C ASN A 70 -2.72 -0.86 0.90
N ALA A 71 -2.85 -2.11 1.36
CA ALA A 71 -1.74 -2.94 1.79
C ALA A 71 -1.30 -3.97 0.72
N ASN A 72 -1.80 -3.86 -0.52
CA ASN A 72 -1.61 -4.84 -1.60
C ASN A 72 -2.02 -6.27 -1.20
N ILE A 73 -3.04 -6.41 -0.35
CA ILE A 73 -3.76 -7.67 -0.13
C ILE A 73 -4.77 -7.80 -1.27
N THR A 74 -4.58 -8.83 -2.07
CA THR A 74 -5.34 -9.15 -3.26
C THR A 74 -6.46 -10.14 -2.96
N CYS A 75 -7.31 -10.41 -3.95
CA CYS A 75 -8.35 -11.43 -3.86
C CYS A 75 -7.75 -12.80 -3.51
N LEU A 76 -6.56 -13.11 -4.04
CA LEU A 76 -5.94 -14.44 -3.91
C LEU A 76 -5.35 -14.69 -2.53
N ASP A 77 -5.05 -13.64 -1.76
CA ASP A 77 -4.56 -13.80 -0.39
C ASP A 77 -5.60 -14.48 0.53
N CYS A 78 -6.88 -14.45 0.15
CA CYS A 78 -7.96 -15.11 0.90
C CYS A 78 -8.74 -16.14 0.08
N HIS A 79 -8.97 -15.89 -1.21
CA HIS A 79 -9.83 -16.73 -2.04
C HIS A 79 -9.09 -17.88 -2.73
N LEU A 80 -7.75 -17.90 -2.74
CA LEU A 80 -7.01 -19.01 -3.34
C LEU A 80 -7.25 -20.29 -2.52
N VAL A 81 -7.79 -21.30 -3.20
CA VAL A 81 -8.05 -22.62 -2.62
C VAL A 81 -6.72 -23.29 -2.28
N GLN A 82 -6.67 -23.89 -1.09
CA GLN A 82 -5.55 -24.71 -0.61
C GLN A 82 -5.85 -26.20 -0.78
N PRO A 83 -4.82 -27.07 -0.78
CA PRO A 83 -5.04 -28.51 -0.79
C PRO A 83 -5.93 -28.97 0.36
N GLY A 84 -7.04 -29.64 0.03
CA GLY A 84 -8.01 -30.15 1.02
C GLY A 84 -9.26 -29.29 1.21
N ASP A 85 -9.28 -28.07 0.66
CA ASP A 85 -10.44 -27.20 0.67
C ASP A 85 -11.61 -27.81 -0.12
N GLN A 86 -12.81 -27.75 0.47
CA GLN A 86 -14.05 -28.26 -0.13
C GLN A 86 -14.93 -27.15 -0.72
N ASP A 87 -14.57 -25.88 -0.50
CA ASP A 87 -15.33 -24.68 -0.86
C ASP A 87 -14.96 -24.10 -2.24
N ILE A 88 -14.50 -24.97 -3.15
CA ILE A 88 -14.11 -24.58 -4.52
C ILE A 88 -15.33 -24.05 -5.29
N ALA A 89 -15.22 -22.84 -5.83
CA ALA A 89 -16.22 -22.24 -6.71
C ALA A 89 -16.12 -22.82 -8.13
N GLN A 90 -16.62 -24.04 -8.32
CA GLN A 90 -16.61 -24.73 -9.62
C GLN A 90 -17.24 -23.88 -10.74
N ASP A 91 -18.31 -23.15 -10.43
CA ASP A 91 -18.99 -22.27 -11.39
C ASP A 91 -18.13 -21.10 -11.88
N HIS A 92 -17.10 -20.69 -11.12
CA HIS A 92 -16.21 -19.63 -11.56
C HIS A 92 -15.33 -20.08 -12.75
N GLU A 93 -15.15 -21.39 -12.93
CA GLU A 93 -14.32 -21.91 -14.02
C GLU A 93 -14.82 -21.52 -15.41
N LYS A 94 -16.14 -21.31 -15.57
CA LYS A 94 -16.77 -20.93 -16.85
C LYS A 94 -16.33 -19.57 -17.38
N TYR A 95 -15.70 -18.74 -16.54
CA TYR A 95 -15.20 -17.43 -16.94
C TYR A 95 -13.78 -17.46 -17.50
N TYR A 96 -13.12 -18.63 -17.44
CA TYR A 96 -11.80 -18.83 -18.05
C TYR A 96 -11.89 -19.44 -19.46
N GLY A 97 -10.84 -19.27 -20.26
CA GLY A 97 -10.78 -19.75 -21.65
C GLY A 97 -11.53 -18.85 -22.65
N ARG A 98 -11.91 -17.65 -22.22
CA ARG A 98 -12.65 -16.67 -23.02
C ARG A 98 -11.69 -15.78 -23.81
N SER A 99 -11.84 -15.74 -25.13
CA SER A 99 -11.03 -14.87 -26.00
C SER A 99 -11.52 -13.42 -26.01
N ASP A 100 -12.77 -13.17 -25.64
CA ASP A 100 -13.39 -11.84 -25.56
C ASP A 100 -13.10 -11.13 -24.23
N MET A 101 -12.44 -11.81 -23.28
CA MET A 101 -12.10 -11.28 -21.97
C MET A 101 -10.61 -11.53 -21.69
N PRO A 102 -9.72 -10.55 -21.89
CA PRO A 102 -8.27 -10.73 -21.72
C PRO A 102 -7.87 -11.30 -20.36
N TRP A 103 -8.60 -10.93 -19.31
CA TRP A 103 -8.37 -11.40 -17.93
C TRP A 103 -9.00 -12.76 -17.63
N GLY A 104 -9.79 -13.30 -18.57
CA GLY A 104 -10.38 -14.64 -18.57
C GLY A 104 -9.59 -15.64 -19.40
N GLU A 105 -8.39 -15.31 -19.88
CA GLU A 105 -7.53 -16.29 -20.56
C GLU A 105 -7.17 -17.47 -19.64
N ALA A 106 -6.99 -18.66 -20.22
CA ALA A 106 -6.68 -19.88 -19.46
C ALA A 106 -5.41 -19.76 -18.58
N LYS A 107 -4.45 -18.91 -18.97
CA LYS A 107 -3.22 -18.65 -18.20
C LYS A 107 -3.47 -18.04 -16.80
N TYR A 108 -4.63 -17.41 -16.61
CA TYR A 108 -5.05 -16.83 -15.34
C TYR A 108 -5.93 -17.75 -14.50
N LYS A 109 -6.28 -18.94 -15.01
CA LYS A 109 -7.10 -19.92 -14.28
C LYS A 109 -6.41 -20.34 -12.98
N MET A 110 -7.21 -20.42 -11.91
CA MET A 110 -6.82 -20.84 -10.58
C MET A 110 -8.05 -21.29 -9.79
N PRO A 111 -7.90 -22.30 -8.91
CA PRO A 111 -9.00 -22.71 -8.04
C PRO A 111 -9.21 -21.63 -6.98
N ILE A 112 -10.45 -21.14 -6.88
CA ILE A 112 -10.83 -20.10 -5.91
C ILE A 112 -12.08 -20.53 -5.15
N ALA A 113 -12.21 -20.04 -3.92
CA ALA A 113 -13.41 -20.16 -3.11
C ALA A 113 -14.25 -18.89 -3.25
N ALA A 114 -15.57 -19.02 -3.44
CA ALA A 114 -16.47 -17.87 -3.50
C ALA A 114 -16.78 -17.33 -2.10
N ILE A 115 -16.85 -18.23 -1.12
CA ILE A 115 -17.06 -17.94 0.30
C ILE A 115 -15.81 -18.48 0.99
N VAL A 116 -15.06 -17.59 1.65
CA VAL A 116 -13.84 -17.99 2.37
C VAL A 116 -14.26 -18.61 3.70
N THR A 117 -14.20 -19.93 3.80
CA THR A 117 -14.35 -20.62 5.09
C THR A 117 -13.13 -20.37 5.96
N PRO A 118 -13.29 -20.09 7.28
CA PRO A 118 -12.18 -20.11 8.21
C PRO A 118 -11.45 -21.45 8.09
N LYS A 119 -10.12 -21.38 8.06
CA LYS A 119 -9.29 -22.57 8.09
C LYS A 119 -8.93 -22.79 9.56
N ASP A 120 -9.53 -23.82 10.14
CA ASP A 120 -9.35 -24.24 11.54
C ASP A 120 -7.91 -24.70 11.81
#